data_AF-A0A7C1YPY3-F1
#
_entry.id   AF-A0A7C1YPY3-F1
#
_cell.length_a   1.000
_cell.length_b   1.000
_cell.length_c   1.000
_cell.angle_alpha   90.00
_cell.angle_beta   90.00
_cell.angle_gamma   90.00
#
_symmetry.space_group_name_H-M   'P 1'
#
loop_
_entity.id
_entity.type
_entity.pdbx_description
1 polymer ?
#
loop_
_entity_poly.entity_id
_entity_poly.type
_entity_poly.pdbx_seq_one_letter_code
_entity_poly.pdbx_strand_id
1 'polypeptide(L)'
;MKYKIKIVTGYRKDQEYSVSADEAHKAFYLFFNPEKRAIFGDGLAICGKDIQKIEPDYNGTMGWNPSHLLDDDDWNDIRAEGVDVELREVLSKGKEIAYNEPKKITQPLSQLT
;
A
#
# COMPACT_ATOMS: atom_id res chain seq x y z
N MET A 1 -7.86 -8.69 -3.26
CA MET A 1 -8.52 -7.50 -2.67
C MET A 1 -8.63 -6.40 -3.73
N LYS A 2 -9.68 -5.54 -3.73
CA LYS A 2 -9.81 -4.44 -4.71
C LYS A 2 -8.88 -3.26 -4.44
N TYR A 3 -8.53 -3.06 -3.17
CA TYR A 3 -7.79 -1.92 -2.67
C TYR A 3 -6.31 -1.97 -3.09
N LYS A 4 -5.72 -0.78 -3.23
CA LYS A 4 -4.30 -0.61 -3.52
C LYS A 4 -3.63 0.32 -2.53
N ILE A 5 -2.33 0.11 -2.35
CA ILE A 5 -1.47 1.00 -1.58
C ILE A 5 -0.36 1.52 -2.47
N LYS A 6 0.18 2.66 -2.08
CA LYS A 6 1.29 3.33 -2.73
C LYS A 6 2.56 3.14 -1.91
N ILE A 7 3.62 2.66 -2.54
CA ILE A 7 4.97 2.64 -2.00
C ILE A 7 5.74 3.81 -2.62
N VAL A 8 6.18 4.74 -1.78
CA VAL A 8 6.92 5.94 -2.18
C VAL A 8 8.39 5.73 -1.90
N THR A 9 9.24 5.78 -2.93
CA THR A 9 10.69 5.59 -2.81
C THR A 9 11.50 6.88 -2.98
N GLY A 10 10.83 8.00 -3.28
CA GLY A 10 11.47 9.28 -3.50
C GLY A 10 10.48 10.43 -3.56
N TYR A 11 10.94 11.58 -4.07
CA TYR A 11 10.16 12.83 -4.06
C TYR A 11 9.48 13.14 -5.40
N ARG A 12 9.76 12.34 -6.44
CA ARG A 12 9.19 12.52 -7.77
C ARG A 12 8.07 11.52 -8.01
N LYS A 13 7.09 11.89 -8.84
CA LYS A 13 5.92 11.05 -9.15
C LYS A 13 6.27 9.69 -9.79
N ASP A 14 7.38 9.60 -10.51
CA ASP A 14 7.88 8.35 -11.09
C ASP A 14 8.53 7.41 -10.06
N GLN A 15 8.60 7.83 -8.80
CA GLN A 15 9.12 7.06 -7.66
C GLN A 15 7.99 6.59 -6.73
N GLU A 16 6.78 6.47 -7.28
CA GLU A 16 5.59 5.99 -6.60
C GLU A 16 5.10 4.71 -7.29
N TYR A 17 4.91 3.64 -6.52
CA TYR A 17 4.49 2.35 -7.04
C TYR A 17 3.19 1.91 -6.40
N SER A 18 2.21 1.59 -7.23
CA SER A 18 0.91 1.04 -6.81
C SER A 18 1.02 -0.47 -6.69
N VAL A 19 0.76 -1.02 -5.50
CA VAL A 19 0.74 -2.47 -5.26
C VAL A 19 -0.57 -2.89 -4.61
N SER A 20 -0.86 -4.19 -4.62
CA SER A 20 -2.07 -4.74 -3.98
C SER A 20 -2.08 -4.47 -2.46
N ALA A 21 -3.23 -4.03 -1.94
CA ALA A 21 -3.43 -3.90 -0.49
C ALA A 21 -3.28 -5.23 0.27
N ASP A 22 -3.44 -6.38 -0.42
CA ASP A 22 -3.18 -7.70 0.17
C ASP A 22 -1.72 -7.87 0.61
N GLU A 23 -0.81 -7.02 0.13
CA GLU A 23 0.62 -7.06 0.46
C GLU A 23 1.05 -5.91 1.37
N ALA A 24 0.11 -5.20 2.02
CA ALA A 24 0.43 -4.05 2.87
C ALA A 24 1.37 -4.41 4.02
N HIS A 25 1.14 -5.54 4.69
CA HIS A 25 2.02 -6.01 5.76
C HIS A 25 3.41 -6.40 5.24
N LYS A 26 3.54 -6.89 4.00
CA LYS A 26 4.84 -7.11 3.34
C LYS A 26 5.57 -5.78 3.13
N ALA A 27 4.89 -4.74 2.65
CA ALA A 27 5.47 -3.41 2.50
C ALA A 27 5.97 -2.83 3.84
N PHE A 28 5.15 -2.90 4.90
CA PHE A 28 5.56 -2.45 6.24
C PHE A 28 6.71 -3.29 6.81
N TYR A 29 6.72 -4.60 6.58
CA TYR A 29 7.81 -5.47 7.01
C TYR A 29 9.14 -5.03 6.38
N LEU A 30 9.16 -4.76 5.07
CA LEU A 30 10.35 -4.24 4.41
C LEU A 30 10.75 -2.87 4.96
N PHE A 31 9.79 -1.97 5.16
CA PHE A 31 10.06 -0.64 5.72
C PHE A 31 10.72 -0.70 7.11
N PHE A 32 10.33 -1.66 7.94
CA PHE A 32 10.95 -1.87 9.26
C PHE A 32 12.28 -2.64 9.22
N ASN A 33 12.60 -3.30 8.11
CA ASN A 33 13.80 -4.13 7.96
C ASN A 33 14.56 -3.69 6.68
N PRO A 34 15.28 -2.56 6.72
CA PRO A 34 15.80 -1.89 5.54
C PRO A 34 16.76 -2.75 4.69
N GLU A 35 17.42 -3.74 5.29
CA GLU A 35 18.32 -4.68 4.62
C GLU A 35 17.61 -5.81 3.86
N LYS A 36 16.28 -5.97 4.06
CA LYS A 36 15.49 -7.01 3.39
C LYS A 36 15.02 -6.57 2.01
N ARG A 37 14.83 -7.55 1.14
CA ARG A 37 14.27 -7.40 -0.21
C ARG A 37 13.13 -8.38 -0.40
N ALA A 38 12.10 -7.96 -1.12
CA ALA A 38 11.08 -8.86 -1.62
C ALA A 38 10.58 -8.43 -3.01
N ILE A 39 9.73 -9.28 -3.58
CA ILE A 39 9.01 -9.03 -4.81
C ILE A 39 7.51 -9.05 -4.47
N PHE A 40 6.78 -8.06 -4.97
CA PHE A 40 5.33 -7.96 -4.87
C PHE A 40 4.65 -8.74 -6.00
N GLY A 41 3.36 -9.03 -5.86
CA GLY A 41 2.60 -9.84 -6.83
C GLY A 41 2.50 -9.22 -8.22
N ASP A 42 2.66 -7.90 -8.32
CA ASP A 42 2.73 -7.14 -9.58
C ASP A 42 4.13 -7.11 -10.22
N GLY A 43 5.12 -7.77 -9.60
CA GLY A 43 6.49 -7.84 -10.07
C GLY A 43 7.40 -6.73 -9.55
N LEU A 44 6.92 -5.80 -8.72
CA LEU A 44 7.77 -4.78 -8.12
C LEU A 44 8.80 -5.43 -7.18
N ALA A 45 10.08 -5.30 -7.53
CA ALA A 45 11.20 -5.74 -6.70
C ALA A 45 11.80 -4.54 -5.96
N ILE A 46 11.81 -4.58 -4.62
CA ILE A 46 12.23 -3.43 -3.80
C ILE A 46 12.96 -3.87 -2.53
N CYS A 47 13.92 -3.04 -2.09
CA CYS A 47 14.61 -3.18 -0.81
C CYS A 47 13.96 -2.27 0.23
N GLY A 48 13.90 -2.71 1.49
CA GLY A 48 13.31 -1.94 2.59
C GLY A 48 13.89 -0.53 2.74
N LYS A 49 15.21 -0.40 2.59
CA LYS A 49 15.93 0.89 2.65
C LYS A 49 15.50 1.91 1.59
N ASP A 50 14.88 1.45 0.50
CA ASP A 50 14.45 2.31 -0.60
C ASP A 50 13.02 2.85 -0.35
N ILE A 51 12.29 2.31 0.63
CA ILE A 51 10.93 2.74 0.98
C ILE A 51 11.01 3.96 1.90
N GLN A 52 10.44 5.08 1.47
CA GLN A 52 10.31 6.28 2.30
C GLN A 52 8.97 6.35 3.01
N LYS A 53 7.88 5.99 2.30
CA LYS A 53 6.51 6.05 2.83
C LYS A 53 5.64 4.96 2.22
N ILE A 54 4.59 4.60 2.96
CA ILE A 54 3.52 3.71 2.51
C ILE A 54 2.22 4.44 2.76
N GLU A 55 1.46 4.70 1.70
CA GLU A 55 0.26 5.55 1.72
C GLU A 55 -0.91 4.87 1.00
N PRO A 56 -2.16 5.30 1.23
CA PRO A 56 -3.30 4.85 0.42
C PRO A 56 -3.10 5.21 -1.06
N ASP A 57 -3.39 4.29 -1.97
CA ASP A 57 -3.48 4.60 -3.40
C ASP A 57 -4.95 4.76 -3.82
N TYR A 58 -5.49 5.95 -3.61
CA TYR A 58 -6.87 6.26 -3.97
C TYR A 58 -7.11 6.16 -5.47
N ASN A 59 -6.25 6.76 -6.30
CA ASN A 59 -6.36 6.68 -7.76
C ASN A 59 -6.35 5.21 -8.22
N GLY A 60 -5.37 4.42 -7.76
CA GLY A 60 -5.26 3.01 -8.14
C GLY A 60 -6.41 2.15 -7.62
N THR A 61 -6.99 2.49 -6.48
CA THR A 61 -8.18 1.82 -5.90
C THR A 61 -9.44 2.13 -6.69
N MET A 62 -9.62 3.40 -7.09
CA MET A 62 -10.79 3.86 -7.86
C MET A 62 -10.66 3.55 -9.36
N GLY A 63 -9.51 3.03 -9.80
CA GLY A 63 -9.24 2.78 -11.22
C GLY A 63 -8.98 4.04 -12.04
N TRP A 64 -8.68 5.16 -11.38
CA TRP A 64 -8.37 6.43 -12.01
C TRP A 64 -6.93 6.51 -12.48
N ASN A 65 -6.65 7.45 -13.39
CA ASN A 65 -5.31 7.67 -13.89
C ASN A 65 -4.37 8.09 -12.72
N PRO A 66 -3.18 7.48 -12.57
CA PRO A 66 -2.21 7.87 -11.54
C PRO A 66 -1.79 9.35 -11.57
N SER A 67 -1.85 10.02 -12.72
CA SER A 67 -1.52 11.44 -12.84
C SER A 67 -2.66 12.37 -12.46
N HIS A 68 -3.89 11.85 -12.30
CA HIS A 68 -5.08 12.63 -11.94
C HIS A 68 -4.90 13.25 -10.55
N LEU A 69 -5.20 14.54 -10.45
CA LEU A 69 -5.14 15.27 -9.19
C LEU A 69 -6.54 15.23 -8.58
N LEU A 70 -6.64 14.67 -7.37
CA LEU A 70 -7.91 14.53 -6.68
C LEU A 70 -8.50 15.91 -6.34
N ASP A 71 -9.72 16.16 -6.80
CA ASP A 71 -10.51 17.33 -6.47
C ASP A 71 -11.61 17.02 -5.43
N ASP A 72 -12.44 18.02 -5.13
CA ASP A 72 -13.48 17.89 -4.11
C ASP A 72 -14.53 16.83 -4.45
N ASP A 73 -14.85 16.63 -5.73
CA ASP A 73 -15.81 15.63 -6.18
C ASP A 73 -15.22 14.23 -6.04
N ASP A 74 -13.94 14.04 -6.42
CA ASP A 74 -13.23 12.78 -6.19
C ASP A 74 -13.21 12.40 -4.70
N TRP A 75 -12.95 13.38 -3.82
CA TRP A 75 -12.96 13.15 -2.37
C TRP A 75 -14.37 12.84 -1.82
N ASN A 76 -15.42 13.38 -2.44
CA ASN A 76 -16.79 13.02 -2.10
C ASN A 76 -17.08 11.56 -2.46
N ASP A 77 -16.66 11.12 -3.64
CA ASP A 77 -16.83 9.73 -4.10
C ASP A 77 -16.05 8.75 -3.20
N ILE A 78 -14.76 9.04 -2.93
CA ILE A 78 -13.92 8.23 -2.04
C ILE A 78 -14.58 8.04 -0.66
N ARG A 79 -15.14 9.11 -0.09
CA ARG A 79 -15.79 9.08 1.23
C ARG A 79 -17.15 8.39 1.18
N ALA A 80 -17.95 8.64 0.14
CA ALA A 80 -19.25 8.03 -0.04
C ALA A 80 -19.15 6.50 -0.19
N GLU A 81 -18.10 6.01 -0.84
CA GLU A 81 -17.80 4.58 -0.95
C GLU A 81 -17.08 3.99 0.27
N GLY A 82 -16.72 4.81 1.27
CA GLY A 82 -15.99 4.37 2.47
C GLY A 82 -14.54 3.96 2.20
N VAL A 83 -13.99 4.29 1.04
CA VAL A 83 -12.65 3.87 0.61
C VAL A 83 -11.56 4.45 1.50
N ASP A 84 -11.73 5.67 2.01
CA ASP A 84 -10.75 6.29 2.93
C ASP A 84 -10.65 5.56 4.27
N VAL A 85 -11.79 5.11 4.80
CA VAL A 85 -11.84 4.34 6.06
C VAL A 85 -11.20 2.97 5.86
N GLU A 86 -11.63 2.24 4.82
CA GLU A 86 -11.13 0.89 4.52
C GLU A 86 -9.62 0.87 4.29
N LEU A 87 -9.07 1.82 3.53
CA LEU A 87 -7.63 1.89 3.29
C LEU A 87 -6.84 2.26 4.56
N ARG A 88 -7.38 3.10 5.44
CA ARG A 88 -6.76 3.37 6.76
C ARG A 88 -6.71 2.11 7.61
N GLU A 89 -7.78 1.31 7.62
CA GLU A 89 -7.79 0.04 8.34
C GLU A 89 -6.79 -0.97 7.77
N VAL A 90 -6.74 -1.11 6.44
CA VAL A 90 -5.76 -1.96 5.75
C VAL A 90 -4.33 -1.59 6.16
N LEU A 91 -3.98 -0.30 6.13
CA LEU A 91 -2.65 0.14 6.51
C LEU A 91 -2.36 -0.10 7.99
N SER A 92 -3.34 0.16 8.87
CA SER A 92 -3.19 -0.10 10.31
C SER A 92 -2.94 -1.58 10.60
N LYS A 93 -3.79 -2.46 10.05
CA LYS A 93 -3.67 -3.92 10.18
C LYS A 93 -2.37 -4.43 9.57
N GLY A 94 -2.02 -3.93 8.39
CA GLY A 94 -0.78 -4.27 7.71
C GLY A 94 0.45 -3.95 8.56
N LYS A 95 0.47 -2.77 9.18
CA LYS A 95 1.53 -2.33 10.09
C LYS A 95 1.60 -3.20 11.34
N GLU A 96 0.46 -3.54 11.93
CA GLU A 96 0.38 -4.40 13.12
C GLU A 96 0.94 -5.80 12.85
N ILE A 97 0.49 -6.45 11.78
CA ILE A 97 0.96 -7.79 11.38
C ILE A 97 2.45 -7.78 11.07
N ALA A 98 2.94 -6.75 10.37
CA ALA A 98 4.36 -6.62 10.06
C ALA A 98 5.24 -6.59 11.33
N TYR A 99 4.73 -6.00 12.40
CA TYR A 99 5.43 -5.88 13.68
C TYR A 99 5.31 -7.15 14.53
N ASN A 100 4.09 -7.68 14.67
CA ASN A 100 3.79 -8.78 15.61
C ASN A 100 4.03 -10.16 15.01
N GLU A 101 3.83 -10.33 13.69
CA GLU A 101 3.78 -11.63 13.03
C GLU A 101 4.61 -11.68 11.72
N PRO A 102 5.92 -11.35 11.77
CA PRO A 102 6.77 -11.23 10.58
C PRO A 102 6.92 -12.52 9.76
N LYS A 103 6.50 -13.67 10.28
CA LYS A 103 6.49 -14.95 9.54
C LYS A 103 5.35 -15.04 8.52
N LYS A 104 4.35 -14.16 8.59
CA LYS A 104 3.16 -14.17 7.73
C LYS A 104 3.31 -13.33 6.45
N ILE A 105 4.48 -12.74 6.18
CA ILE A 105 4.72 -11.80 5.07
C ILE A 105 4.46 -12.34 3.65
N THR A 106 4.37 -13.66 3.51
CA THR A 106 4.11 -14.33 2.23
C THR A 106 2.63 -14.63 2.02
N GLN A 107 1.79 -14.43 3.04
CA GLN A 107 0.36 -14.70 2.98
C GLN A 107 -0.37 -13.41 2.59
N PRO A 108 -1.42 -13.46 1.75
CA PRO A 108 -2.28 -12.30 1.49
C PRO A 108 -2.93 -11.77 2.78
N LEU A 109 -3.00 -10.44 2.95
CA LEU A 109 -3.62 -9.80 4.11
C LEU A 109 -5.06 -10.26 4.32
N SER A 110 -5.83 -10.42 3.23
CA SER A 110 -7.20 -10.95 3.27
C SER A 110 -7.35 -12.36 3.82
N GLN A 111 -6.26 -13.13 3.97
CA GLN A 111 -6.27 -14.44 4.62
C GLN A 111 -5.87 -14.38 6.10
N LEU A 112 -5.48 -13.21 6.59
CA LEU A 112 -5.03 -12.96 7.97
C LEU A 112 -6.09 -12.24 8.80
N THR A 113 -7.20 -11.86 8.18
CA THR A 113 -8.35 -11.13 8.72
C THR A 113 -9.61 -11.94 8.54
#